data_AF-A0A971RE69-F1
#
_entry.id   AF-A0A971RE69-F1
#
_cell.length_a   1.000
_cell.length_b   1.000
_cell.length_c   1.000
_cell.angle_alpha   90.00
_cell.angle_beta   90.00
_cell.angle_gamma   90.00
#
_symmetry.space_group_name_H-M   'P 1'
#
loop_
_entity.id
_entity.type
_entity.pdbx_description
1 polymer ?
#
loop_
_entity_poly.entity_id
_entity_poly.type
_entity_poly.pdbx_seq_one_letter_code
_entity_poly.pdbx_strand_id
1 'polypeptide(L)'
;MEHVDLVSQIDSTLRETFALWDPGWVTFNWRAYTYDHTRRVTGLALTLCEREGGDALVTELAALLHDITKPYDGEYVVGPDGKRLVDERGLWYNQVRRPVRSNHVTALYDQLALEGKLHNESGALLAHALLSELGVDQRVCNRVAETIAHHLMPPADAPIESACLYDADTIDANIGLPAFVRNIYIHHHYYDQRRAPDAPSIAEILQQRPLEYLVPYIRENLPNWAEGKRRDFVPRLHTQAGRDLANLRIDRLEAHLGWLSDELDLFAAHPDHTGVDVVVHYMTHTDDPSVAEETRHLLQVWAPAGASPRTCDFIADIQRECQGVF
;
A
#
# COMPACT_ATOMS: atom_id res chain seq x y z
N MET A 1 -6.82 29.44 -3.57
CA MET A 1 -7.64 28.26 -3.85
C MET A 1 -8.12 27.73 -2.51
N GLU A 2 -9.40 27.36 -2.37
CA GLU A 2 -9.87 26.74 -1.12
C GLU A 2 -9.21 25.37 -0.93
N HIS A 3 -9.00 24.96 0.31
CA HIS A 3 -8.29 23.71 0.63
C HIS A 3 -8.92 22.48 -0.04
N VAL A 4 -10.25 22.39 -0.04
CA VAL A 4 -11.00 21.28 -0.64
C VAL A 4 -10.79 21.21 -2.15
N ASP A 5 -10.77 22.38 -2.83
CA ASP A 5 -10.54 22.44 -4.27
C ASP A 5 -9.11 22.02 -4.62
N LEU A 6 -8.13 22.44 -3.81
CA LEU A 6 -6.72 22.06 -3.97
C LEU A 6 -6.54 20.54 -3.85
N VAL A 7 -7.05 19.93 -2.78
CA VAL A 7 -6.96 18.49 -2.56
C VAL A 7 -7.67 17.72 -3.68
N SER A 8 -8.83 18.18 -4.12
CA SER A 8 -9.58 17.58 -5.25
C SER A 8 -8.78 17.63 -6.56
N GLN A 9 -8.17 18.78 -6.87
CA GLN A 9 -7.33 18.95 -8.06
C GLN A 9 -6.08 18.04 -8.02
N ILE A 10 -5.43 17.94 -6.86
CA ILE A 10 -4.29 17.03 -6.66
C ILE A 10 -4.72 15.58 -6.84
N ASP A 11 -5.84 15.16 -6.24
CA ASP A 11 -6.36 13.79 -6.37
C ASP A 11 -6.62 13.41 -7.83
N SER A 12 -7.28 14.29 -8.59
CA SER A 12 -7.52 14.08 -10.03
C SER A 12 -6.20 13.94 -10.78
N THR A 13 -5.23 14.82 -10.48
CA THR A 13 -3.91 14.79 -11.11
C THR A 13 -3.17 13.49 -10.81
N LEU A 14 -3.24 12.97 -9.57
CA LEU A 14 -2.62 11.71 -9.18
C LEU A 14 -3.25 10.51 -9.90
N ARG A 15 -4.59 10.44 -9.95
CA ARG A 15 -5.31 9.40 -10.69
C ARG A 15 -4.89 9.37 -12.16
N GLU A 16 -4.88 10.53 -12.81
CA GLU A 16 -4.45 10.65 -14.20
C GLU A 16 -2.98 10.24 -14.37
N THR A 17 -2.11 10.70 -13.48
CA THR A 17 -0.66 10.43 -13.54
C THR A 17 -0.37 8.94 -13.38
N PHE A 18 -0.89 8.29 -12.35
CA PHE A 18 -0.64 6.86 -12.12
C PHE A 18 -1.22 5.98 -13.24
N ALA A 19 -2.28 6.45 -13.92
CA ALA A 19 -2.83 5.77 -15.08
C ALA A 19 -1.96 5.89 -16.35
N LEU A 20 -0.90 6.70 -16.38
CA LEU A 20 -0.04 6.89 -17.56
C LEU A 20 0.88 5.70 -17.87
N TRP A 21 1.15 4.85 -16.88
CA TRP A 21 1.87 3.61 -17.08
C TRP A 21 0.93 2.49 -17.52
N ASP A 22 1.44 1.57 -18.33
CA ASP A 22 0.72 0.34 -18.63
C ASP A 22 0.54 -0.49 -17.35
N PRO A 23 -0.57 -1.28 -17.26
CA PRO A 23 -0.72 -2.27 -16.22
C PRO A 23 0.49 -3.21 -16.16
N GLY A 24 0.85 -3.64 -14.96
CA GLY A 24 1.95 -4.54 -14.76
C GLY A 24 2.56 -4.44 -13.37
N TRP A 25 3.24 -5.50 -12.99
CA TRP A 25 3.95 -5.60 -11.74
C TRP A 25 5.38 -5.10 -11.92
N VAL A 26 5.83 -4.34 -10.93
CA VAL A 26 7.24 -3.97 -10.76
C VAL A 26 7.58 -4.28 -9.32
N THR A 27 8.37 -5.33 -9.10
CA THR A 27 8.72 -5.80 -7.76
C THR A 27 7.46 -6.08 -6.89
N PHE A 28 7.22 -5.30 -5.83
CA PHE A 28 6.05 -5.44 -4.94
C PHE A 28 5.01 -4.33 -5.13
N ASN A 29 5.04 -3.67 -6.29
CA ASN A 29 4.12 -2.61 -6.68
C ASN A 29 3.43 -2.96 -8.00
N TRP A 30 2.22 -2.46 -8.19
CA TRP A 30 1.48 -2.48 -9.45
C TRP A 30 0.67 -1.19 -9.58
N ARG A 31 0.10 -0.94 -10.76
CA ARG A 31 -0.46 0.36 -11.12
C ARG A 31 -1.62 0.77 -10.19
N ALA A 32 -2.64 -0.08 -10.03
CA ALA A 32 -3.78 0.19 -9.16
C ALA A 32 -3.37 0.33 -7.68
N TYR A 33 -2.38 -0.45 -7.21
CA TYR A 33 -1.88 -0.33 -5.84
C TYR A 33 -1.33 1.05 -5.53
N THR A 34 -0.59 1.67 -6.46
CA THR A 34 0.07 2.94 -6.16
C THR A 34 -0.95 4.00 -5.75
N TYR A 35 -2.06 4.14 -6.50
CA TYR A 35 -3.11 5.08 -6.15
C TYR A 35 -3.81 4.71 -4.84
N ASP A 36 -4.22 3.45 -4.68
CA ASP A 36 -4.92 3.01 -3.47
C ASP A 36 -4.04 3.24 -2.23
N HIS A 37 -2.76 2.86 -2.30
CA HIS A 37 -1.78 3.06 -1.25
C HIS A 37 -1.65 4.53 -0.86
N THR A 38 -1.47 5.44 -1.83
CA THR A 38 -1.44 6.89 -1.56
C THR A 38 -2.68 7.35 -0.78
N ARG A 39 -3.86 6.86 -1.14
CA ARG A 39 -5.11 7.23 -0.45
C ARG A 39 -5.19 6.66 0.98
N ARG A 40 -4.79 5.41 1.18
CA ARG A 40 -4.78 4.77 2.51
C ARG A 40 -3.78 5.46 3.43
N VAL A 41 -2.56 5.71 2.93
CA VAL A 41 -1.51 6.44 3.65
C VAL A 41 -1.96 7.86 4.01
N THR A 42 -2.64 8.56 3.10
CA THR A 42 -3.16 9.91 3.39
C THR A 42 -4.14 9.91 4.57
N GLY A 43 -5.14 9.02 4.56
CA GLY A 43 -6.11 8.93 5.66
C GLY A 43 -5.45 8.54 6.99
N LEU A 44 -4.48 7.63 6.93
CA LEU A 44 -3.74 7.17 8.10
C LEU A 44 -2.80 8.25 8.66
N ALA A 45 -2.06 8.95 7.81
CA ALA A 45 -1.16 10.01 8.21
C ALA A 45 -1.92 11.16 8.88
N LEU A 46 -3.10 11.53 8.37
CA LEU A 46 -3.98 12.52 8.99
C LEU A 46 -4.46 12.08 10.38
N THR A 47 -4.82 10.81 10.53
CA THR A 47 -5.23 10.24 11.81
C THR A 47 -4.10 10.25 12.85
N LEU A 48 -2.87 9.96 12.43
CA LEU A 48 -1.69 10.06 13.29
C LEU A 48 -1.37 11.52 13.63
N CYS A 49 -1.41 12.41 12.63
CA CYS A 49 -1.15 13.84 12.79
C CYS A 49 -2.12 14.50 13.78
N GLU A 50 -3.40 14.17 13.73
CA GLU A 50 -4.39 14.68 14.69
C GLU A 50 -4.03 14.32 16.14
N ARG A 51 -3.55 13.09 16.37
CA ARG A 51 -3.19 12.60 17.70
C ARG A 51 -1.89 13.16 18.22
N GLU A 52 -0.94 13.39 17.32
CA GLU A 52 0.39 13.90 17.65
C GLU A 52 0.47 15.44 17.61
N GLY A 53 -0.59 16.12 17.15
CA GLY A 53 -0.68 17.59 17.12
C GLY A 53 0.15 18.24 16.02
N GLY A 54 0.29 17.58 14.86
CA GLY A 54 0.99 18.11 13.70
C GLY A 54 0.15 19.06 12.83
N ASP A 55 0.77 19.62 11.80
CA ASP A 55 0.08 20.41 10.78
C ASP A 55 -0.65 19.48 9.77
N ALA A 56 -1.98 19.49 9.82
CA ALA A 56 -2.83 18.66 8.98
C ALA A 56 -2.71 19.00 7.49
N LEU A 57 -2.55 20.28 7.13
CA LEU A 57 -2.42 20.69 5.72
C LEU A 57 -1.12 20.18 5.13
N VAL A 58 -0.01 20.33 5.87
CA VAL A 58 1.29 19.79 5.46
C VAL A 58 1.20 18.27 5.33
N THR A 59 0.62 17.60 6.33
CA THR A 59 0.54 16.14 6.35
C THR A 59 -0.29 15.60 5.19
N GLU A 60 -1.46 16.20 4.91
CA GLU A 60 -2.33 15.76 3.81
C GLU A 60 -1.65 15.92 2.46
N LEU A 61 -1.07 17.09 2.18
CA LEU A 61 -0.38 17.35 0.92
C LEU A 61 0.86 16.47 0.75
N ALA A 62 1.64 16.27 1.82
CA ALA A 62 2.80 15.39 1.79
C ALA A 62 2.39 13.94 1.55
N ALA A 63 1.38 13.43 2.25
CA ALA A 63 0.91 12.07 2.09
C ALA A 63 0.27 11.80 0.72
N LEU A 64 -0.43 12.77 0.14
CA LEU A 64 -0.96 12.65 -1.24
C LEU A 64 0.17 12.58 -2.28
N LEU A 65 1.26 13.28 -2.06
CA LEU A 65 2.32 13.46 -3.06
C LEU A 65 3.56 12.61 -2.84
N HIS A 66 3.71 11.91 -1.70
CA HIS A 66 4.97 11.24 -1.33
C HIS A 66 5.47 10.25 -2.38
N ASP A 67 4.53 9.54 -3.01
CA ASP A 67 4.78 8.51 -4.01
C ASP A 67 4.49 8.97 -5.46
N ILE A 68 4.34 10.29 -5.71
CA ILE A 68 4.04 10.82 -7.05
C ILE A 68 5.07 10.41 -8.12
N THR A 69 6.31 10.15 -7.70
CA THR A 69 7.38 9.67 -8.58
C THR A 69 7.66 8.17 -8.45
N LYS A 70 6.95 7.45 -7.58
CA LYS A 70 7.13 6.00 -7.37
C LYS A 70 6.97 5.16 -8.64
N PRO A 71 6.03 5.44 -9.56
CA PRO A 71 5.90 4.66 -10.79
C PRO A 71 7.11 4.69 -11.74
N TYR A 72 8.03 5.65 -11.54
CA TYR A 72 9.29 5.69 -12.27
C TYR A 72 10.32 4.65 -11.77
N ASP A 73 10.13 4.10 -10.58
CA ASP A 73 10.93 2.96 -10.09
C ASP A 73 10.60 1.73 -10.95
N GLY A 74 11.59 1.24 -11.70
CA GLY A 74 11.58 -0.01 -12.43
C GLY A 74 12.19 -1.17 -11.63
N GLU A 75 12.65 -2.19 -12.35
CA GLU A 75 13.30 -3.36 -11.74
C GLU A 75 14.60 -3.00 -11.01
N TYR A 76 14.96 -3.77 -9.98
CA TYR A 76 16.21 -3.58 -9.27
C TYR A 76 17.42 -3.74 -10.21
N VAL A 77 18.39 -2.84 -10.07
CA VAL A 77 19.69 -3.01 -10.72
C VAL A 77 20.48 -4.05 -9.95
N VAL A 78 20.94 -5.09 -10.64
CA VAL A 78 21.77 -6.16 -10.08
C VAL A 78 23.21 -6.06 -10.58
N GLY A 79 24.16 -6.31 -9.69
CA GLY A 79 25.57 -6.40 -10.01
C GLY A 79 25.93 -7.72 -10.69
N PRO A 80 27.18 -7.87 -11.16
CA PRO A 80 27.66 -9.10 -11.79
C PRO A 80 27.60 -10.36 -10.91
N ASP A 81 27.53 -10.17 -9.59
CA ASP A 81 27.39 -11.24 -8.59
C ASP A 81 25.91 -11.62 -8.34
N GLY A 82 24.97 -11.03 -9.08
CA GLY A 82 23.53 -11.24 -8.93
C GLY A 82 22.93 -10.54 -7.72
N LYS A 83 23.71 -9.75 -6.95
CA LYS A 83 23.18 -9.00 -5.81
C LYS A 83 22.65 -7.64 -6.25
N ARG A 84 21.66 -7.14 -5.52
CA ARG A 84 21.10 -5.80 -5.76
C ARG A 84 22.16 -4.75 -5.45
N LEU A 85 22.30 -3.77 -6.34
CA LEU A 85 23.14 -2.61 -6.09
C LEU A 85 22.39 -1.64 -5.17
N VAL A 86 23.12 -1.08 -4.22
CA VAL A 86 22.61 -0.11 -3.24
C VAL A 86 23.50 1.13 -3.23
N ASP A 87 22.91 2.28 -2.91
CA ASP A 87 23.65 3.52 -2.71
C ASP A 87 24.38 3.54 -1.35
N GLU A 88 25.05 4.65 -1.05
CA GLU A 88 25.80 4.85 0.21
C GLU A 88 24.93 4.78 1.47
N ARG A 89 23.61 4.94 1.33
CA ARG A 89 22.61 4.89 2.41
C ARG A 89 21.91 3.53 2.47
N GLY A 90 22.27 2.59 1.60
CA GLY A 90 21.69 1.24 1.51
C GLY A 90 20.37 1.18 0.72
N LEU A 91 20.00 2.24 0.01
CA LEU A 91 18.80 2.30 -0.81
C LEU A 91 19.05 1.71 -2.19
N TRP A 92 18.05 1.00 -2.73
CA TRP A 92 18.21 0.20 -3.94
C TRP A 92 18.24 1.08 -5.19
N TYR A 93 19.17 0.79 -6.09
CA TYR A 93 19.10 1.35 -7.44
C TYR A 93 18.01 0.62 -8.25
N ASN A 94 17.13 1.40 -8.87
CA ASN A 94 16.10 0.90 -9.78
C ASN A 94 16.42 1.35 -11.20
N GLN A 95 16.09 0.51 -12.18
CA GLN A 95 15.98 0.95 -13.56
C GLN A 95 14.89 2.02 -13.67
N VAL A 96 15.02 2.95 -14.61
CA VAL A 96 13.99 3.97 -14.81
C VAL A 96 12.89 3.39 -15.67
N ARG A 97 11.65 3.42 -15.18
CA ARG A 97 10.44 3.02 -15.90
C ARG A 97 9.70 4.25 -16.40
N ARG A 98 9.85 4.59 -17.68
CA ARG A 98 9.13 5.70 -18.30
C ARG A 98 7.65 5.37 -18.53
N PRO A 99 6.73 6.34 -18.37
CA PRO A 99 5.33 6.15 -18.72
C PRO A 99 5.16 6.05 -20.25
N VAL A 100 4.07 5.43 -20.71
CA VAL A 100 3.75 5.35 -22.15
C VAL A 100 3.03 6.60 -22.67
N ARG A 101 2.54 7.42 -21.75
CA ARG A 101 1.80 8.67 -22.00
C ARG A 101 2.38 9.76 -21.10
N SER A 102 2.06 11.01 -21.41
CA SER A 102 2.55 12.17 -20.66
C SER A 102 1.41 13.07 -20.19
N ASN A 103 1.61 13.71 -19.05
CA ASN A 103 0.82 14.84 -18.57
C ASN A 103 1.76 15.92 -17.99
N HIS A 104 1.17 16.90 -17.30
CA HIS A 104 1.92 17.97 -16.64
C HIS A 104 2.97 17.46 -15.63
N VAL A 105 2.61 16.47 -14.80
CA VAL A 105 3.54 15.88 -13.81
C VAL A 105 4.75 15.25 -14.51
N THR A 106 4.55 14.50 -15.60
CA THR A 106 5.67 13.91 -16.34
C THR A 106 6.55 14.97 -17.00
N ALA A 107 5.96 16.06 -17.50
CA ALA A 107 6.72 17.17 -18.07
C ALA A 107 7.57 17.88 -17.00
N LEU A 108 7.01 18.09 -15.81
CA LEU A 108 7.72 18.69 -14.69
C LEU A 108 8.87 17.79 -14.20
N TYR A 109 8.66 16.46 -14.17
CA TYR A 109 9.70 15.49 -13.86
C TYR A 109 10.92 15.62 -14.79
N ASP A 110 10.67 15.75 -16.10
CA ASP A 110 11.71 15.92 -17.11
C ASP A 110 12.41 17.29 -17.02
N GLN A 111 11.64 18.37 -16.84
CA GLN A 111 12.17 19.73 -16.69
C GLN A 111 13.10 19.86 -15.48
N LEU A 112 12.77 19.18 -14.39
CA LEU A 112 13.56 19.15 -13.15
C LEU A 112 14.72 18.13 -13.20
N ALA A 113 14.87 17.39 -14.31
CA ALA A 113 15.90 16.36 -14.50
C ALA A 113 15.97 15.35 -13.33
N LEU A 114 14.80 14.81 -12.95
CA LEU A 114 14.66 13.95 -11.77
C LEU A 114 15.01 12.47 -12.01
N GLU A 115 15.38 12.11 -13.23
CA GLU A 115 15.73 10.74 -13.61
C GLU A 115 16.83 10.16 -12.70
N GLY A 116 16.61 8.92 -12.24
CA GLY A 116 17.57 8.18 -11.43
C GLY A 116 17.67 8.61 -9.96
N LYS A 117 16.91 9.64 -9.55
CA LYS A 117 16.77 9.99 -8.13
C LYS A 117 15.82 9.01 -7.43
N LEU A 118 16.04 8.81 -6.14
CA LEU A 118 15.12 8.08 -5.29
C LEU A 118 13.77 8.80 -5.21
N HIS A 119 12.67 8.04 -5.15
CA HIS A 119 11.32 8.61 -5.23
C HIS A 119 10.98 9.59 -4.09
N ASN A 120 11.57 9.46 -2.90
CA ASN A 120 11.41 10.46 -1.84
C ASN A 120 12.10 11.79 -2.18
N GLU A 121 13.24 11.76 -2.87
CA GLU A 121 13.97 12.96 -3.29
C GLU A 121 13.33 13.60 -4.53
N SER A 122 13.04 12.82 -5.57
CA SER A 122 12.33 13.33 -6.75
C SER A 122 10.90 13.76 -6.43
N GLY A 123 10.20 13.00 -5.58
CA GLY A 123 8.87 13.33 -5.10
C GLY A 123 8.84 14.65 -4.34
N ALA A 124 9.81 14.90 -3.47
CA ALA A 124 9.92 16.18 -2.75
C ALA A 124 10.08 17.38 -3.69
N LEU A 125 11.00 17.27 -4.67
CA LEU A 125 11.25 18.34 -5.64
C LEU A 125 10.05 18.58 -6.56
N LEU A 126 9.41 17.51 -7.02
CA LEU A 126 8.25 17.59 -7.90
C LEU A 126 7.02 18.13 -7.17
N ALA A 127 6.77 17.68 -5.93
CA ALA A 127 5.68 18.16 -5.09
C ALA A 127 5.83 19.65 -4.78
N HIS A 128 7.04 20.10 -4.47
CA HIS A 128 7.33 21.53 -4.26
C HIS A 128 6.93 22.37 -5.46
N ALA A 129 7.42 22.01 -6.65
CA ALA A 129 7.16 22.76 -7.86
C ALA A 129 5.67 22.74 -8.24
N LEU A 130 5.02 21.56 -8.14
CA LEU A 130 3.59 21.42 -8.42
C LEU A 130 2.74 22.29 -7.48
N LEU A 131 3.00 22.26 -6.17
CA LEU A 131 2.25 23.07 -5.19
C LEU A 131 2.49 24.57 -5.37
N SER A 132 3.72 24.97 -5.69
CA SER A 132 4.06 26.37 -5.99
C SER A 132 3.31 26.89 -7.23
N GLU A 133 3.18 26.08 -8.30
CA GLU A 133 2.38 26.44 -9.48
C GLU A 133 0.88 26.56 -9.18
N LEU A 134 0.37 25.76 -8.23
CA LEU A 134 -1.01 25.85 -7.74
C LEU A 134 -1.23 27.03 -6.78
N GLY A 135 -0.19 27.82 -6.48
CA GLY A 135 -0.27 29.02 -5.64
C GLY A 135 -0.34 28.74 -4.14
N VAL A 136 0.16 27.57 -3.70
CA VAL A 136 0.30 27.25 -2.27
C VAL A 136 1.41 28.10 -1.66
N ASP A 137 1.25 28.49 -0.39
CA ASP A 137 2.23 29.31 0.32
C ASP A 137 3.62 28.64 0.34
N GLN A 138 4.66 29.43 0.08
CA GLN A 138 6.02 28.91 -0.10
C GLN A 138 6.55 28.19 1.16
N ARG A 139 6.12 28.60 2.36
CA ARG A 139 6.49 27.93 3.61
C ARG A 139 5.84 26.55 3.68
N VAL A 140 4.59 26.42 3.26
CA VAL A 140 3.89 25.14 3.17
C VAL A 140 4.54 24.25 2.12
N CYS A 141 4.84 24.76 0.91
CA CYS A 141 5.55 24.00 -0.13
C CYS A 141 6.88 23.44 0.38
N ASN A 142 7.69 24.27 1.06
CA ASN A 142 8.97 23.84 1.61
C ASN A 142 8.80 22.75 2.67
N ARG A 143 7.78 22.89 3.55
CA ARG A 143 7.52 21.94 4.62
C ARG A 143 6.97 20.60 4.11
N VAL A 144 6.14 20.64 3.07
CA VAL A 144 5.67 19.43 2.36
C VAL A 144 6.83 18.70 1.70
N ALA A 145 7.70 19.43 0.98
CA ALA A 145 8.86 18.84 0.33
C ALA A 145 9.83 18.21 1.33
N GLU A 146 10.10 18.88 2.46
CA GLU A 146 10.89 18.33 3.57
C GLU A 146 10.27 17.03 4.11
N THR A 147 8.95 17.05 4.33
CA THR A 147 8.20 15.88 4.83
C THR A 147 8.28 14.69 3.89
N ILE A 148 8.14 14.92 2.58
CA ILE A 148 8.29 13.88 1.56
C ILE A 148 9.75 13.38 1.50
N ALA A 149 10.75 14.27 1.56
CA ALA A 149 12.14 13.83 1.51
C ALA A 149 12.50 12.87 2.67
N HIS A 150 11.88 13.07 3.83
CA HIS A 150 12.11 12.27 5.03
C HIS A 150 11.35 10.92 5.07
N HIS A 151 10.34 10.70 4.23
CA HIS A 151 9.36 9.63 4.48
C HIS A 151 9.89 8.19 4.42
N LEU A 152 11.09 7.95 3.85
CA LEU A 152 11.73 6.62 3.88
C LEU A 152 12.67 6.42 5.07
N MET A 153 13.25 7.50 5.57
CA MET A 153 14.22 7.48 6.67
C MET A 153 14.26 8.85 7.35
N PRO A 154 13.32 9.12 8.26
CA PRO A 154 13.25 10.41 8.94
C PRO A 154 14.50 10.62 9.82
N PRO A 155 15.10 11.83 9.82
CA PRO A 155 16.14 12.16 10.79
C PRO A 155 15.59 12.16 12.22
N ALA A 156 16.49 12.13 13.22
CA ALA A 156 16.09 12.05 14.63
C ALA A 156 15.31 13.28 15.12
N ASP A 157 15.55 14.45 14.53
CA ASP A 157 14.88 15.72 14.79
C ASP A 157 13.83 16.05 13.72
N ALA A 158 13.35 15.03 13.00
CA ALA A 158 12.38 15.22 11.94
C ALA A 158 11.10 15.92 12.46
N PRO A 159 10.47 16.73 11.60
CA PRO A 159 9.10 17.19 11.77
C PRO A 159 8.14 16.10 12.22
N ILE A 160 7.16 16.43 13.06
CA ILE A 160 6.13 15.46 13.46
C ILE A 160 5.35 14.97 12.24
N GLU A 161 5.15 15.82 11.22
CA GLU A 161 4.51 15.45 9.96
C GLU A 161 5.32 14.37 9.21
N SER A 162 6.66 14.43 9.26
CA SER A 162 7.55 13.42 8.68
C SER A 162 7.45 12.08 9.41
N ALA A 163 7.39 12.12 10.74
CA ALA A 163 7.20 10.91 11.55
C ALA A 163 5.82 10.28 11.31
N CYS A 164 4.77 11.09 11.22
CA CYS A 164 3.42 10.61 10.90
C CYS A 164 3.33 9.99 9.51
N LEU A 165 3.94 10.62 8.50
CA LEU A 165 3.97 10.09 7.14
C LEU A 165 4.75 8.77 7.05
N TYR A 166 5.96 8.71 7.64
CA TYR A 166 6.75 7.47 7.68
C TYR A 166 6.00 6.33 8.38
N ASP A 167 5.40 6.61 9.54
CA ASP A 167 4.63 5.59 10.28
C ASP A 167 3.43 5.13 9.47
N ALA A 168 2.69 6.04 8.84
CA ALA A 168 1.54 5.71 8.01
C ALA A 168 1.92 4.84 6.80
N ASP A 169 2.96 5.20 6.07
CA ASP A 169 3.49 4.42 4.93
C ASP A 169 3.95 3.03 5.39
N THR A 170 4.72 2.97 6.47
CA THR A 170 5.21 1.71 7.05
C THR A 170 4.06 0.80 7.48
N ILE A 171 3.06 1.35 8.17
CA ILE A 171 1.89 0.61 8.65
C ILE A 171 1.07 0.09 7.45
N ASP A 172 0.71 0.95 6.48
CA ASP A 172 -0.13 0.53 5.36
C ASP A 172 0.48 -0.62 4.55
N ALA A 173 1.79 -0.54 4.30
CA ALA A 173 2.48 -1.53 3.49
C ALA A 173 2.74 -2.86 4.21
N ASN A 174 2.77 -2.89 5.56
CA ASN A 174 3.30 -4.02 6.32
C ASN A 174 2.44 -4.54 7.47
N ILE A 175 1.48 -3.75 7.96
CA ILE A 175 0.75 -4.03 9.20
C ILE A 175 -0.77 -3.97 8.97
N GLY A 176 -1.49 -4.93 9.56
CA GLY A 176 -2.94 -4.95 9.55
C GLY A 176 -3.56 -5.55 8.28
N LEU A 177 -4.85 -5.29 8.11
CA LEU A 177 -5.68 -5.87 7.07
C LEU A 177 -5.34 -5.40 5.65
N PRO A 178 -4.96 -4.12 5.39
CA PRO A 178 -4.48 -3.71 4.06
C PRO A 178 -3.21 -4.46 3.65
N ALA A 179 -2.26 -4.60 4.57
CA ALA A 179 -1.03 -5.34 4.32
C ALA A 179 -1.28 -6.85 4.14
N PHE A 180 -2.31 -7.40 4.79
CA PHE A 180 -2.77 -8.77 4.58
C PHE A 180 -3.34 -8.98 3.17
N VAL A 181 -4.21 -8.08 2.69
CA VAL A 181 -4.72 -8.16 1.30
C VAL A 181 -3.58 -7.99 0.29
N ARG A 182 -2.66 -7.05 0.54
CA ARG A 182 -1.44 -6.89 -0.26
C ARG A 182 -0.59 -8.17 -0.26
N ASN A 183 -0.47 -8.86 0.87
CA ASN A 183 0.25 -10.12 1.00
C ASN A 183 -0.35 -11.21 0.10
N ILE A 184 -1.69 -11.30 0.03
CA ILE A 184 -2.40 -12.21 -0.87
C ILE A 184 -1.99 -11.96 -2.33
N TYR A 185 -2.11 -10.71 -2.80
CA TYR A 185 -1.77 -10.37 -4.18
C TYR A 185 -0.31 -10.66 -4.52
N ILE A 186 0.62 -10.31 -3.62
CA ILE A 186 2.05 -10.60 -3.82
C ILE A 186 2.30 -12.11 -3.90
N HIS A 187 1.78 -12.91 -2.97
CA HIS A 187 1.99 -14.36 -2.96
C HIS A 187 1.41 -15.01 -4.20
N HIS A 188 0.22 -14.59 -4.60
CA HIS A 188 -0.45 -15.12 -5.78
C HIS A 188 0.30 -14.77 -7.07
N HIS A 189 0.69 -13.50 -7.25
CA HIS A 189 1.46 -13.05 -8.42
C HIS A 189 2.76 -13.85 -8.60
N TYR A 190 3.47 -14.09 -7.51
CA TYR A 190 4.75 -14.81 -7.56
C TYR A 190 4.62 -16.33 -7.52
N TYR A 191 3.44 -16.89 -7.22
CA TYR A 191 3.26 -18.34 -7.19
C TYR A 191 3.61 -18.96 -8.55
N ASP A 192 3.00 -18.44 -9.62
CA ASP A 192 3.17 -19.00 -10.97
C ASP A 192 4.57 -18.75 -11.55
N GLN A 193 5.31 -17.79 -11.01
CA GLN A 193 6.70 -17.54 -11.39
C GLN A 193 7.68 -18.49 -10.67
N ARG A 194 7.31 -18.98 -9.49
CA ARG A 194 8.16 -19.84 -8.64
C ARG A 194 7.84 -21.33 -8.78
N ARG A 195 6.66 -21.68 -9.29
CA ARG A 195 6.26 -23.08 -9.49
C ARG A 195 7.16 -23.79 -10.50
N ALA A 196 7.26 -25.11 -10.38
CA ALA A 196 7.89 -25.93 -11.41
C ALA A 196 7.08 -25.84 -12.72
N PRO A 197 7.71 -25.95 -13.91
CA PRO A 197 7.00 -25.79 -15.19
C PRO A 197 5.78 -26.70 -15.37
N ASP A 198 5.83 -27.91 -14.79
CA ASP A 198 4.81 -28.95 -14.82
C ASP A 198 3.83 -28.92 -13.63
N ALA A 199 4.09 -28.09 -12.61
CA ALA A 199 3.16 -27.90 -11.51
C ALA A 199 1.95 -27.06 -11.97
N PRO A 200 0.72 -27.35 -11.49
CA PRO A 200 -0.45 -26.57 -11.85
C PRO A 200 -0.31 -25.11 -11.40
N SER A 201 -0.95 -24.21 -12.14
CA SER A 201 -1.07 -22.81 -11.76
C SER A 201 -1.88 -22.65 -10.48
N ILE A 202 -1.71 -21.53 -9.79
CA ILE A 202 -2.52 -21.24 -8.59
C ILE A 202 -4.02 -21.15 -8.92
N ALA A 203 -4.37 -20.62 -10.09
CA ALA A 203 -5.76 -20.57 -10.56
C ALA A 203 -6.37 -21.98 -10.72
N GLU A 204 -5.61 -22.92 -11.28
CA GLU A 204 -6.04 -24.33 -11.41
C GLU A 204 -6.19 -25.00 -10.04
N ILE A 205 -5.28 -24.71 -9.09
CA ILE A 205 -5.36 -25.25 -7.73
C ILE A 205 -6.59 -24.71 -7.00
N LEU A 206 -6.82 -23.40 -7.02
CA LEU A 206 -7.97 -22.78 -6.38
C LEU A 206 -9.30 -23.26 -6.96
N GLN A 207 -9.34 -23.57 -8.26
CA GLN A 207 -10.54 -24.09 -8.90
C GLN A 207 -10.81 -25.57 -8.57
N GLN A 208 -9.78 -26.41 -8.58
CA GLN A 208 -9.97 -27.88 -8.53
C GLN A 208 -9.79 -28.46 -7.13
N ARG A 209 -8.89 -27.87 -6.34
CA ARG A 209 -8.45 -28.39 -5.04
C ARG A 209 -8.06 -27.24 -4.10
N PRO A 210 -8.95 -26.26 -3.84
CA PRO A 210 -8.62 -25.03 -3.13
C PRO A 210 -8.01 -25.28 -1.75
N LEU A 211 -8.53 -26.28 -1.02
CA LEU A 211 -8.06 -26.62 0.31
C LEU A 211 -6.58 -27.06 0.36
N GLU A 212 -6.03 -27.62 -0.73
CA GLU A 212 -4.60 -27.99 -0.76
C GLU A 212 -3.69 -26.77 -0.63
N TYR A 213 -4.14 -25.61 -1.10
CA TYR A 213 -3.42 -24.34 -0.94
C TYR A 213 -3.89 -23.56 0.29
N LEU A 214 -5.20 -23.42 0.48
CA LEU A 214 -5.79 -22.56 1.50
C LEU A 214 -5.48 -23.05 2.93
N VAL A 215 -5.47 -24.36 3.17
CA VAL A 215 -5.21 -24.90 4.52
C VAL A 215 -3.80 -24.52 5.02
N PRO A 216 -2.68 -24.87 4.34
CA PRO A 216 -1.36 -24.46 4.79
C PRO A 216 -1.16 -22.93 4.72
N TYR A 217 -1.78 -22.25 3.75
CA TYR A 217 -1.70 -20.80 3.67
C TYR A 217 -2.32 -20.10 4.90
N ILE A 218 -3.53 -20.50 5.30
CA ILE A 218 -4.27 -19.87 6.39
C ILE A 218 -3.81 -20.36 7.77
N ARG A 219 -3.55 -21.68 7.94
CA ARG A 219 -3.20 -22.23 9.25
C ARG A 219 -1.74 -22.05 9.65
N GLU A 220 -0.84 -21.86 8.67
CA GLU A 220 0.61 -21.82 8.94
C GLU A 220 1.25 -20.55 8.39
N ASN A 221 1.13 -20.28 7.08
CA ASN A 221 1.88 -19.18 6.45
C ASN A 221 1.45 -17.79 6.96
N LEU A 222 0.14 -17.53 7.02
CA LEU A 222 -0.40 -16.25 7.47
C LEU A 222 -0.09 -15.96 8.95
N PRO A 223 -0.29 -16.91 9.89
CA PRO A 223 0.12 -16.71 11.29
C PRO A 223 1.61 -16.42 11.44
N ASN A 224 2.49 -17.20 10.78
CA ASN A 224 3.94 -16.98 10.82
C ASN A 224 4.33 -15.60 10.25
N TRP A 225 3.66 -15.19 9.17
CA TRP A 225 3.85 -13.87 8.57
C TRP A 225 3.40 -12.74 9.52
N ALA A 226 2.25 -12.90 10.19
CA ALA A 226 1.69 -11.92 11.12
C ALA A 226 2.56 -11.74 12.37
N GLU A 227 3.06 -12.83 12.96
CA GLU A 227 3.95 -12.81 14.14
C GLU A 227 5.20 -11.95 13.88
N GLY A 228 5.79 -12.09 12.68
CA GLY A 228 6.94 -11.29 12.28
C GLY A 228 6.65 -9.79 12.23
N LYS A 229 5.41 -9.37 11.94
CA LYS A 229 5.08 -7.95 11.75
C LYS A 229 5.28 -7.11 12.99
N ARG A 230 4.86 -7.62 14.15
CA ARG A 230 5.01 -6.89 15.40
C ARG A 230 6.47 -6.67 15.73
N ARG A 231 7.28 -7.73 15.63
CA ARG A 231 8.72 -7.71 15.93
C ARG A 231 9.48 -6.79 14.97
N ASP A 232 9.18 -6.86 13.68
CA ASP A 232 10.02 -6.28 12.64
C ASP A 232 9.70 -4.81 12.34
N PHE A 233 8.46 -4.36 12.60
CA PHE A 233 8.01 -3.01 12.22
C PHE A 233 7.66 -2.10 13.39
N VAL A 234 6.99 -2.59 14.44
CA VAL A 234 6.55 -1.72 15.56
C VAL A 234 7.71 -0.97 16.23
N PRO A 235 8.88 -1.59 16.50
CA PRO A 235 10.02 -0.87 17.08
C PRO A 235 10.61 0.23 16.19
N ARG A 236 10.28 0.23 14.89
CA ARG A 236 10.80 1.18 13.91
C ARG A 236 9.88 2.40 13.73
N LEU A 237 8.69 2.37 14.33
CA LEU A 237 7.73 3.48 14.27
C LEU A 237 8.15 4.61 15.20
N HIS A 238 8.01 5.84 14.73
CA HIS A 238 8.50 7.05 15.40
C HIS A 238 7.48 7.59 16.42
N THR A 239 6.20 7.63 16.07
CA THR A 239 5.14 8.23 16.90
C THR A 239 4.55 7.26 17.91
N GLN A 240 3.99 7.76 19.01
CA GLN A 240 3.32 6.90 19.97
C GLN A 240 1.99 6.41 19.42
N ALA A 241 1.23 7.29 18.75
CA ALA A 241 0.00 6.96 18.07
C ALA A 241 0.21 5.87 17.00
N GLY A 242 1.32 5.92 16.26
CA GLY A 242 1.69 4.92 15.27
C GLY A 242 1.92 3.55 15.91
N ARG A 243 2.69 3.49 17.01
CA ARG A 243 2.91 2.24 17.77
C ARG A 243 1.61 1.68 18.35
N ASP A 244 0.76 2.51 18.92
CA ASP A 244 -0.52 2.08 19.50
C ASP A 244 -1.46 1.53 18.42
N LEU A 245 -1.59 2.24 17.29
CA LEU A 245 -2.40 1.80 16.16
C LEU A 245 -1.87 0.52 15.53
N ALA A 246 -0.55 0.43 15.33
CA ALA A 246 0.07 -0.76 14.76
C ALA A 246 -0.22 -2.00 15.61
N ASN A 247 -0.07 -1.90 16.94
CA ASN A 247 -0.42 -3.00 17.83
C ASN A 247 -1.91 -3.38 17.72
N LEU A 248 -2.82 -2.40 17.73
CA LEU A 248 -4.25 -2.64 17.59
C LEU A 248 -4.59 -3.36 16.27
N ARG A 249 -3.99 -2.94 15.15
CA ARG A 249 -4.20 -3.57 13.84
C ARG A 249 -3.66 -5.00 13.80
N ILE A 250 -2.53 -5.27 14.48
CA ILE A 250 -1.97 -6.64 14.56
C ILE A 250 -2.88 -7.52 15.41
N ASP A 251 -3.35 -7.06 16.57
CA ASP A 251 -4.27 -7.82 17.42
C ASP A 251 -5.56 -8.18 16.66
N ARG A 252 -6.09 -7.23 15.89
CA ARG A 252 -7.27 -7.45 15.03
C ARG A 252 -6.98 -8.45 13.91
N LEU A 253 -5.84 -8.32 13.24
CA LEU A 253 -5.41 -9.25 12.20
C LEU A 253 -5.28 -10.68 12.76
N GLU A 254 -4.58 -10.86 13.87
CA GLU A 254 -4.39 -12.17 14.52
C GLU A 254 -5.74 -12.81 14.89
N ALA A 255 -6.69 -12.01 15.41
CA ALA A 255 -8.04 -12.50 15.71
C ALA A 255 -8.81 -12.95 14.46
N HIS A 256 -8.68 -12.22 13.34
CA HIS A 256 -9.28 -12.63 12.06
C HIS A 256 -8.61 -13.86 11.47
N LEU A 257 -7.28 -13.99 11.56
CA LEU A 257 -6.56 -15.19 11.10
C LEU A 257 -6.95 -16.44 11.88
N GLY A 258 -7.09 -16.34 13.22
CA GLY A 258 -7.60 -17.43 14.05
C GLY A 258 -9.01 -17.87 13.64
N TRP A 259 -9.90 -16.89 13.41
CA TRP A 259 -11.25 -17.17 12.94
C TRP A 259 -11.28 -17.81 11.53
N LEU A 260 -10.49 -17.31 10.57
CA LEU A 260 -10.39 -17.89 9.23
C LEU A 260 -9.87 -19.35 9.26
N SER A 261 -8.97 -19.66 10.20
CA SER A 261 -8.48 -21.04 10.40
C SER A 261 -9.60 -22.00 10.83
N ASP A 262 -10.50 -21.55 11.70
CA ASP A 262 -11.67 -22.33 12.13
C ASP A 262 -12.71 -22.41 11.00
N GLU A 263 -12.84 -21.35 10.20
CA GLU A 263 -13.81 -21.26 9.11
C GLU A 263 -13.44 -22.12 7.89
N LEU A 264 -12.20 -22.57 7.76
CA LEU A 264 -11.78 -23.53 6.72
C LEU A 264 -12.64 -24.80 6.69
N ASP A 265 -13.08 -25.29 7.85
CA ASP A 265 -13.91 -26.50 7.92
C ASP A 265 -15.32 -26.22 7.40
N LEU A 266 -15.84 -25.00 7.61
CA LEU A 266 -17.10 -24.55 7.03
C LEU A 266 -16.99 -24.39 5.52
N PHE A 267 -15.94 -23.73 5.03
CA PHE A 267 -15.66 -23.58 3.60
C PHE A 267 -15.50 -24.95 2.91
N ALA A 268 -14.85 -25.92 3.56
CA ALA A 268 -14.71 -27.27 3.04
C ALA A 268 -16.05 -28.00 2.88
N ALA A 269 -17.01 -27.73 3.76
CA ALA A 269 -18.33 -28.34 3.72
C ALA A 269 -19.29 -27.61 2.76
N HIS A 270 -19.26 -26.28 2.74
CA HIS A 270 -20.17 -25.42 1.98
C HIS A 270 -19.51 -24.06 1.67
N PRO A 271 -18.79 -23.92 0.54
CA PRO A 271 -18.14 -22.67 0.14
C PRO A 271 -19.20 -21.69 -0.39
N ASP A 272 -19.77 -20.91 0.51
CA ASP A 272 -20.83 -19.95 0.22
C ASP A 272 -20.80 -18.80 1.22
N HIS A 273 -20.24 -17.68 0.80
CA HIS A 273 -20.14 -16.45 1.57
C HIS A 273 -19.45 -16.54 2.94
N THR A 274 -18.45 -17.41 3.05
CA THR A 274 -17.53 -17.51 4.19
C THR A 274 -16.43 -16.43 4.12
N GLY A 275 -15.73 -16.15 5.22
CA GLY A 275 -14.50 -15.36 5.19
C GLY A 275 -13.39 -15.97 4.36
N VAL A 276 -13.34 -17.30 4.21
CA VAL A 276 -12.43 -17.95 3.27
C VAL A 276 -12.78 -17.61 1.81
N ASP A 277 -14.07 -17.47 1.47
CA ASP A 277 -14.50 -17.00 0.14
C ASP A 277 -14.02 -15.56 -0.13
N VAL A 278 -13.94 -14.71 0.90
CA VAL A 278 -13.35 -13.36 0.79
C VAL A 278 -11.86 -13.43 0.45
N VAL A 279 -11.12 -14.36 1.06
CA VAL A 279 -9.70 -14.60 0.73
C VAL A 279 -9.55 -15.09 -0.70
N VAL A 280 -10.38 -16.04 -1.12
CA VAL A 280 -10.40 -16.56 -2.50
C VAL A 280 -10.74 -15.46 -3.50
N HIS A 281 -11.71 -14.58 -3.18
CA HIS A 281 -12.05 -13.44 -4.01
C HIS A 281 -10.84 -12.55 -4.29
N TYR A 282 -10.04 -12.19 -3.28
CA TYR A 282 -8.80 -11.44 -3.52
C TYR A 282 -7.78 -12.25 -4.31
N MET A 283 -7.66 -13.57 -4.10
CA MET A 283 -6.73 -14.40 -4.87
C MET A 283 -7.06 -14.44 -6.37
N THR A 284 -8.34 -14.35 -6.75
CA THR A 284 -8.75 -14.48 -8.16
C THR A 284 -8.64 -13.19 -8.99
N HIS A 285 -8.28 -12.05 -8.39
CA HIS A 285 -8.14 -10.76 -9.09
C HIS A 285 -6.67 -10.34 -9.13
N THR A 286 -5.97 -10.61 -10.24
CA THR A 286 -4.48 -10.65 -10.24
C THR A 286 -3.76 -9.70 -11.18
N ASP A 287 -4.44 -9.18 -12.19
CA ASP A 287 -3.77 -8.44 -13.28
C ASP A 287 -3.39 -7.02 -12.85
N ASP A 288 -4.35 -6.28 -12.29
CA ASP A 288 -4.17 -4.91 -11.78
C ASP A 288 -5.19 -4.62 -10.65
N PRO A 289 -5.21 -5.40 -9.56
CA PRO A 289 -6.31 -5.33 -8.59
C PRO A 289 -6.28 -4.04 -7.76
N SER A 290 -7.45 -3.44 -7.53
CA SER A 290 -7.60 -2.36 -6.55
C SER A 290 -8.18 -2.92 -5.26
N VAL A 291 -7.44 -2.81 -4.14
CA VAL A 291 -7.95 -3.20 -2.81
C VAL A 291 -9.26 -2.44 -2.54
N ALA A 292 -9.30 -1.15 -2.88
CA ALA A 292 -10.47 -0.33 -2.63
C ALA A 292 -11.70 -0.74 -3.47
N GLU A 293 -11.50 -1.14 -4.73
CA GLU A 293 -12.61 -1.61 -5.58
C GLU A 293 -13.10 -2.99 -5.18
N GLU A 294 -12.20 -3.94 -4.95
CA GLU A 294 -12.56 -5.30 -4.55
C GLU A 294 -13.25 -5.32 -3.17
N THR A 295 -12.71 -4.61 -2.17
CA THR A 295 -13.36 -4.50 -0.85
C THR A 295 -14.73 -3.84 -0.93
N ARG A 296 -14.90 -2.82 -1.80
CA ARG A 296 -16.20 -2.17 -2.00
C ARG A 296 -17.20 -3.11 -2.65
N HIS A 297 -16.78 -3.88 -3.65
CA HIS A 297 -17.62 -4.90 -4.27
C HIS A 297 -18.08 -5.93 -3.24
N LEU A 298 -17.13 -6.44 -2.44
CA LEU A 298 -17.41 -7.37 -1.36
C LEU A 298 -18.46 -6.82 -0.38
N LEU A 299 -18.32 -5.55 0.02
CA LEU A 299 -19.21 -4.92 0.99
C LEU A 299 -20.60 -4.61 0.43
N GLN A 300 -20.69 -4.13 -0.81
CA GLN A 300 -21.92 -3.57 -1.38
C GLN A 300 -22.75 -4.55 -2.21
N VAL A 301 -22.11 -5.58 -2.77
CA VAL A 301 -22.75 -6.50 -3.72
C VAL A 301 -22.73 -7.92 -3.17
N TRP A 302 -21.55 -8.41 -2.82
CA TRP A 302 -21.37 -9.80 -2.45
C TRP A 302 -21.88 -10.12 -1.04
N ALA A 303 -21.47 -9.38 -0.02
CA ALA A 303 -21.86 -9.65 1.36
C ALA A 303 -23.38 -9.59 1.60
N PRO A 304 -24.12 -8.60 1.06
CA PRO A 304 -25.58 -8.56 1.17
C PRO A 304 -26.32 -9.74 0.54
N ALA A 305 -25.66 -10.51 -0.34
CA ALA A 305 -26.27 -11.65 -1.02
C ALA A 305 -26.32 -12.92 -0.16
N GLY A 306 -25.61 -12.99 0.97
CA GLY A 306 -25.65 -14.17 1.84
C GLY A 306 -24.60 -14.27 2.94
N ALA A 307 -23.72 -13.29 3.12
CA ALA A 307 -22.63 -13.38 4.08
C ALA A 307 -23.12 -13.37 5.53
N SER A 308 -22.42 -14.15 6.36
CA SER A 308 -22.66 -14.16 7.80
C SER A 308 -22.31 -12.80 8.43
N PRO A 309 -22.89 -12.44 9.59
CA PRO A 309 -22.49 -11.22 10.30
C PRO A 309 -20.98 -11.13 10.55
N ARG A 310 -20.33 -12.27 10.86
CA ARG A 310 -18.89 -12.30 11.12
C ARG A 310 -18.07 -12.04 9.85
N THR A 311 -18.51 -12.55 8.70
CA THR A 311 -17.90 -12.26 7.40
C THR A 311 -18.08 -10.79 7.03
N CYS A 312 -19.26 -10.22 7.26
CA CYS A 312 -19.52 -8.79 7.06
C CYS A 312 -18.60 -7.91 7.93
N ASP A 313 -18.41 -8.26 9.21
CA ASP A 313 -17.50 -7.56 10.11
C ASP A 313 -16.06 -7.60 9.60
N PHE A 314 -15.61 -8.74 9.09
CA PHE A 314 -14.27 -8.88 8.51
C PHE A 314 -14.06 -7.96 7.30
N ILE A 315 -15.01 -7.92 6.36
CA ILE A 315 -14.95 -7.02 5.19
C ILE A 315 -15.00 -5.55 5.64
N ALA A 316 -15.84 -5.22 6.62
CA ALA A 316 -15.97 -3.87 7.15
C ALA A 316 -14.68 -3.41 7.87
N ASP A 317 -13.99 -4.31 8.56
CA ASP A 317 -12.71 -4.00 9.20
C ASP A 317 -11.60 -3.76 8.16
N ILE A 318 -11.55 -4.54 7.06
CA ILE A 318 -10.64 -4.28 5.94
C ILE A 318 -10.90 -2.87 5.38
N GLN A 319 -12.16 -2.54 5.13
CA GLN A 319 -12.57 -1.23 4.62
C GLN A 319 -12.19 -0.09 5.58
N ARG A 320 -12.39 -0.27 6.88
CA ARG A 320 -12.08 0.75 7.89
C ARG A 320 -10.57 1.02 7.95
N GLU A 321 -9.75 -0.03 7.96
CA GLU A 321 -8.30 0.14 7.95
C GLU A 321 -7.79 0.77 6.65
N CYS A 322 -8.43 0.46 5.51
CA CYS A 322 -8.13 1.11 4.23
C CYS A 322 -8.51 2.60 4.21
N GLN A 323 -9.50 3.03 4.99
CA GLN A 323 -9.82 4.46 5.12
C GLN A 323 -8.85 5.20 6.06
N GLY A 324 -7.90 4.49 6.67
CA GLY A 324 -6.99 5.08 7.67
C GLY A 324 -7.66 5.38 9.00
N VAL A 325 -8.88 4.90 9.22
CA VAL A 325 -9.69 5.19 10.42
C VAL A 325 -9.35 4.19 11.54
N PHE A 326 -9.42 4.65 12.78
CA PHE A 326 -9.24 3.85 14.00
C PHE A 326 -10.34 2.80 14.23
#